data_AF-A0A370N8U3-F1
#
_entry.id   AF-A0A370N8U3-F1
#
_cell.length_a   1.000
_cell.length_b   1.000
_cell.length_c   1.000
_cell.angle_alpha   90.00
_cell.angle_beta   90.00
_cell.angle_gamma   90.00
#
_symmetry.space_group_name_H-M   'P 1'
#
loop_
_entity.id
_entity.type
_entity.pdbx_description
1 polymer ?
#
loop_
_entity_poly.entity_id
_entity_poly.type
_entity_poly.pdbx_seq_one_letter_code
_entity_poly.pdbx_strand_id
1 'polypeptide(L)' 'MKLDDATFRQLRRLAPVVDDLLSTGEVEHADQAVNLAALAQLCSHLFDAYQRHYPDETAQARLDAIGSQ' A
#
# COMPACT_ATOMS: atom_id res chain seq x y z
N MET A 1 10.53 -10.80 -2.91
CA MET A 1 9.21 -11.38 -3.26
C MET A 1 8.71 -10.81 -4.59
N LYS A 2 8.16 -11.64 -5.50
CA LYS A 2 7.51 -11.18 -6.75
C LYS A 2 6.00 -11.06 -6.51
N LEU A 3 5.38 -9.99 -7.01
CA LEU A 3 3.93 -9.84 -6.97
C LEU A 3 3.28 -10.78 -7.99
N ASP A 4 2.17 -11.40 -7.60
CA ASP A 4 1.33 -12.14 -8.55
C ASP A 4 0.58 -11.18 -9.49
N ASP A 5 0.15 -11.70 -10.63
CA ASP A 5 -0.48 -10.90 -11.69
C ASP A 5 -1.82 -10.28 -11.28
N ALA A 6 -2.54 -10.86 -10.31
CA ALA A 6 -3.79 -10.30 -9.83
C ALA A 6 -3.53 -9.10 -8.92
N THR A 7 -2.63 -9.25 -7.95
CA THR A 7 -2.21 -8.18 -7.05
C THR A 7 -1.58 -7.02 -7.83
N PHE A 8 -0.71 -7.32 -8.80
CA PHE A 8 -0.10 -6.28 -9.64
C PHE A 8 -1.14 -5.49 -10.45
N ARG A 9 -2.12 -6.17 -11.06
CA ARG A 9 -3.21 -5.51 -11.78
C ARG A 9 -4.08 -4.66 -10.85
N GLN A 10 -4.36 -5.13 -9.63
CA GLN A 10 -5.15 -4.38 -8.67
C GLN A 10 -4.44 -3.11 -8.21
N LEU A 11 -3.14 -3.16 -7.91
CA LEU A 11 -2.33 -1.96 -7.62
C LEU A 11 -2.38 -0.96 -8.78
N ARG A 12 -2.18 -1.43 -10.01
CA ARG A 12 -2.21 -0.56 -11.19
C ARG A 12 -3.57 0.12 -11.41
N ARG A 13 -4.67 -0.53 -11.02
CA ARG A 13 -6.02 0.05 -11.08
C ARG A 13 -6.24 1.12 -10.00
N LEU A 14 -5.63 0.95 -8.84
CA LEU A 14 -5.78 1.88 -7.71
C LEU A 14 -4.85 3.09 -7.81
N ALA A 15 -3.76 2.99 -8.59
CA ALA A 15 -2.78 4.07 -8.76
C ALA A 15 -3.39 5.42 -9.21
N PRO A 16 -4.26 5.48 -10.24
CA PRO A 16 -4.89 6.76 -10.64
C PRO A 16 -5.76 7.38 -9.53
N VAL A 17 -6.46 6.56 -8.76
CA VAL A 17 -7.31 7.06 -7.66
C VAL A 17 -6.47 7.76 -6.59
N VAL A 18 -5.28 7.21 -6.30
CA VAL A 18 -4.33 7.85 -5.36
C VAL A 18 -3.76 9.13 -5.95
N ASP A 19 -3.41 9.13 -7.24
CA ASP A 19 -2.89 10.30 -7.93
C ASP A 19 -3.89 11.46 -7.92
N ASP A 20 -5.15 11.17 -8.24
CA ASP A 20 -6.26 12.13 -8.17
C ASP A 20 -6.42 12.69 -6.75
N LEU A 21 -6.36 11.83 -5.73
CA LEU A 21 -6.45 12.21 -4.31
C LEU A 21 -5.29 13.10 -3.85
N LEU A 22 -4.06 12.78 -4.28
CA LEU A 22 -2.88 13.55 -3.94
C LEU A 22 -2.86 14.90 -4.69
N SER A 23 -3.44 14.95 -5.89
CA SER A 23 -3.56 16.18 -6.67
C SER A 23 -4.65 17.12 -6.15
N THR A 24 -5.77 16.58 -5.67
CA THR A 24 -6.91 17.36 -5.15
C THR A 24 -6.77 17.66 -3.66
N GLY A 25 -6.09 16.78 -2.91
CA GLY A 25 -5.99 16.84 -1.47
C GLY A 25 -7.26 16.40 -0.73
N GLU A 26 -8.28 15.91 -1.46
CA GLU A 26 -9.60 15.62 -0.92
C GLU A 26 -10.15 14.28 -1.42
N VAL A 27 -11.09 13.70 -0.65
CA VAL A 27 -11.92 12.56 -1.08
C VAL A 27 -13.28 13.13 -1.49
N GLU A 28 -13.45 13.40 -2.78
CA GLU A 28 -14.62 14.06 -3.34
C GLU A 28 -15.80 13.10 -3.58
N HIS A 29 -15.51 11.80 -3.77
CA HIS A 29 -16.52 10.80 -4.14
C HIS A 29 -16.44 9.52 -3.29
N ALA A 30 -17.60 8.89 -3.09
CA ALA A 30 -17.71 7.68 -2.27
C ALA A 30 -16.91 6.49 -2.85
N ASP A 31 -16.78 6.40 -4.17
CA ASP A 31 -15.98 5.37 -4.83
C ASP A 31 -14.49 5.55 -4.58
N GLN A 32 -13.99 6.80 -4.48
CA GLN A 32 -12.61 7.07 -4.06
C GLN A 32 -12.36 6.55 -2.64
N ALA A 33 -13.29 6.76 -1.70
CA ALA A 33 -13.18 6.22 -0.34
C ALA A 33 -13.14 4.68 -0.32
N VAL A 34 -13.97 4.02 -1.13
CA VAL A 34 -13.98 2.56 -1.25
C VAL A 34 -12.66 2.04 -1.85
N ASN A 35 -12.16 2.72 -2.88
CA ASN A 35 -10.89 2.38 -3.52
C ASN A 35 -9.69 2.59 -2.57
N LEU A 36 -9.71 3.63 -1.74
CA LEU A 36 -8.71 3.85 -0.69
C LEU A 36 -8.71 2.72 0.35
N ALA A 37 -9.89 2.28 0.79
CA ALA A 37 -10.00 1.15 1.70
C ALA A 37 -9.45 -0.14 1.07
N ALA A 38 -9.77 -0.38 -0.21
CA ALA A 38 -9.23 -1.53 -0.96
C ALA A 38 -7.70 -1.45 -1.12
N LEU A 39 -7.15 -0.26 -1.34
CA LEU A 39 -5.70 -0.05 -1.41
C LEU A 39 -5.04 -0.31 -0.07
N ALA A 40 -5.58 0.22 1.03
CA ALA A 40 -5.03 0.01 2.36
C ALA A 40 -4.98 -1.49 2.71
N GLN A 41 -6.05 -2.24 2.39
CA GLN A 41 -6.09 -3.68 2.57
C GLN A 41 -5.04 -4.41 1.71
N LEU A 42 -4.84 -3.98 0.46
CA LEU A 42 -3.85 -4.56 -0.43
C LEU A 42 -2.41 -4.32 0.08
N CYS A 43 -2.12 -3.10 0.51
CA CYS A 43 -0.84 -2.73 1.10
C CYS A 43 -0.56 -3.55 2.38
N SER A 44 -1.55 -3.73 3.25
CA SER A 44 -1.42 -4.58 4.45
C SER A 44 -1.10 -6.02 4.08
N HIS A 45 -1.83 -6.61 3.12
CA HIS A 45 -1.56 -7.98 2.67
C HIS A 45 -0.16 -8.16 2.10
N LEU A 46 0.31 -7.18 1.32
CA LEU A 46 1.66 -7.20 0.76
C LEU A 46 2.73 -7.08 1.83
N PHE A 47 2.52 -6.20 2.81
CA PHE A 47 3.41 -6.06 3.95
C PHE A 47 3.48 -7.36 4.75
N ASP A 48 2.34 -7.95 5.10
CA ASP A 48 2.29 -9.21 5.86
C ASP A 48 2.96 -10.36 5.10
N ALA A 49 2.75 -10.44 3.78
CA ALA A 49 3.41 -11.41 2.93
C ALA A 49 4.93 -11.22 2.93
N TYR A 50 5.41 -9.99 2.76
CA TYR A 50 6.84 -9.69 2.79
C TYR A 50 7.46 -10.01 4.15
N GLN A 51 6.83 -9.57 5.25
CA GLN A 51 7.30 -9.80 6.61
C GLN A 51 7.43 -11.29 6.93
N ARG A 52 6.51 -12.13 6.45
CA ARG A 52 6.61 -13.59 6.63
C ARG A 52 7.85 -14.18 5.94
N HIS A 53 8.28 -13.61 4.82
CA HIS A 53 9.47 -14.08 4.09
C HIS A 53 10.77 -13.46 4.62
N TYR A 54 10.72 -12.23 5.12
CA TYR A 54 11.90 -11.45 5.52
C TYR A 54 11.64 -10.73 6.87
N PRO A 55 11.48 -11.47 7.98
CA PRO A 55 11.11 -10.88 9.26
C PRO A 55 12.20 -9.95 9.81
N ASP A 56 13.47 -10.33 9.67
CA ASP A 56 14.59 -9.54 10.19
C ASP A 56 14.80 -8.24 9.42
N GLU A 57 14.70 -8.26 8.08
CA GLU A 57 14.75 -7.05 7.25
C GLU A 57 13.62 -6.09 7.61
N THR A 58 12.42 -6.63 7.82
CA THR A 58 11.24 -5.84 8.20
C THR A 58 11.38 -5.24 9.59
N ALA A 59 11.95 -5.99 10.55
CA ALA A 59 12.24 -5.50 11.89
C ALA A 59 13.30 -4.39 11.86
N GLN A 60 14.37 -4.56 11.08
CA GLN A 60 15.40 -3.55 10.91
C GLN A 60 14.85 -2.27 10.27
N ALA A 61 14.09 -2.38 9.17
CA ALA A 61 13.48 -1.23 8.51
C ALA A 61 12.52 -0.46 9.45
N ARG A 62 11.81 -1.15 10.36
CA ARG A 62 11.00 -0.50 11.40
C ARG A 62 11.85 0.27 12.42
N LEU A 63 12.97 -0.29 12.86
CA LEU A 63 13.89 0.40 13.77
C LEU A 63 14.49 1.65 13.12
N ASP A 64 14.90 1.55 11.85
CA ASP A 64 15.46 2.66 11.09
C ASP A 64 14.43 3.79 10.91
N ALA A 65 13.15 3.45 10.67
CA ALA A 65 12.07 4.43 10.54
C ALA A 65 11.81 5.21 11.85
N ILE A 66 11.93 4.55 13.01
CA ILE A 66 11.76 5.18 14.33
C ILE A 66 13.00 6.01 14.71
N GLY A 67 14.20 5.56 14.35
CA GLY A 67 15.46 6.25 14.63
C GLY A 67 15.75 7.46 13.72
N SER A 68 14.97 7.65 12.65
CA SER A 68 15.13 8.75 11.69
C SER A 68 14.17 9.94 11.91
N GLN A 69 13.39 9.91 12.99
CA GLN A 69 12.53 11.04 13.43
C GLN A 69 13.26 11.94 14.44
#